data_AF-A0A8J3JIU5-F1
#
_entry.id   AF-A0A8J3JIU5-F1
#
_cell.length_a   1.000
_cell.length_b   1.000
_cell.length_c   1.000
_cell.angle_alpha   90.00
_cell.angle_beta   90.00
_cell.angle_gamma   90.00
#
_symmetry.space_group_name_H-M   'P 1'
#
loop_
_entity.id
_entity.type
_entity.pdbx_description
1 polymer ?
#
loop_
_entity_poly.entity_id
_entity_poly.type
_entity_poly.pdbx_seq_one_letter_code
_entity_poly.pdbx_strand_id
1 'polypeptide(L)'
;MPGVPQQSSADLIKLAGEQLSELVRAEVALAKAELQDKAAKTAVSAGLFGAAGVSVFWAGAALAAAAVLGLALVLPAWLAALATAGGLLLIAAVLALAGRWRLRRAGSPVPQRALRGLRADLATLTHPAADAAHLERM
;
A
#
# COMPACT_ATOMS: atom_id res chain seq x y z
N MET A 1 58.87 3.11 -29.15
CA MET A 1 57.57 2.50 -28.83
C MET A 1 57.15 3.05 -27.48
N PRO A 2 56.16 3.96 -27.38
CA PRO A 2 55.69 4.50 -26.10
C PRO A 2 55.06 3.38 -25.25
N GLY A 3 55.43 3.32 -23.97
CA GLY A 3 55.08 2.24 -23.06
C GLY A 3 53.59 2.15 -22.80
N VAL A 4 53.04 0.95 -22.98
CA VAL A 4 51.66 0.62 -22.58
C VAL A 4 51.63 0.67 -21.04
N PRO A 5 50.88 1.58 -20.41
CA PRO A 5 50.81 1.63 -18.96
C PRO A 5 50.18 0.32 -18.46
N GLN A 6 50.96 -0.53 -17.78
CA GLN A 6 50.42 -1.66 -17.03
C GLN A 6 49.54 -1.09 -15.92
N GLN A 7 48.22 -1.07 -16.14
CA GLN A 7 47.27 -0.82 -15.06
C GLN A 7 47.52 -1.88 -13.99
N SER A 8 47.87 -1.44 -12.78
CA SER A 8 48.10 -2.35 -11.68
C SER A 8 46.78 -2.96 -11.23
N SER A 9 46.79 -4.13 -10.61
CA SER A 9 45.57 -4.73 -10.03
C SER A 9 44.86 -3.80 -9.05
N ALA A 10 45.58 -2.85 -8.44
CA ALA A 10 45.02 -1.81 -7.59
C ALA A 10 44.18 -0.78 -8.38
N ASP A 11 44.55 -0.46 -9.62
CA ASP A 11 43.80 0.46 -10.48
C ASP A 11 42.47 -0.14 -10.95
N LEU A 12 42.44 -1.46 -11.21
CA LEU A 12 41.20 -2.18 -11.59
C LEU A 12 40.21 -2.28 -10.43
N ILE A 13 40.69 -2.52 -9.21
CA ILE A 13 39.86 -2.55 -8.00
C ILE A 13 39.25 -1.17 -7.74
N LYS A 14 40.04 -0.12 -7.94
CA LYS A 14 39.58 1.26 -7.81
C LYS A 14 38.50 1.59 -8.84
N LEU A 15 38.72 1.23 -10.11
CA LEU A 15 37.75 1.44 -11.20
C LEU A 15 36.45 0.64 -10.98
N ALA A 16 36.54 -0.61 -10.55
CA ALA A 16 35.36 -1.44 -10.26
C ALA A 16 34.55 -0.87 -9.09
N GLY A 17 35.21 -0.36 -8.04
CA GLY A 17 34.56 0.33 -6.93
C GLY A 17 33.85 1.62 -7.36
N GLU A 18 34.47 2.39 -8.26
CA GLU A 18 33.86 3.59 -8.85
C GLU A 18 32.61 3.25 -9.68
N GLN A 19 32.66 2.20 -10.52
CA GLN A 19 31.51 1.74 -11.31
C GLN A 19 30.37 1.20 -10.44
N LEU A 20 30.68 0.44 -9.40
CA LEU A 20 29.69 -0.02 -8.43
C LEU A 20 29.01 1.15 -7.71
N SER A 21 29.79 2.17 -7.32
CA SER A 21 29.24 3.38 -6.71
C SER A 21 28.31 4.14 -7.66
N GLU A 22 28.70 4.25 -8.93
CA GLU A 22 27.88 4.88 -9.97
C GLU A 22 26.58 4.10 -10.21
N LEU A 23 26.65 2.77 -10.29
CA LEU A 23 25.49 1.89 -10.47
C LEU A 23 24.50 2.01 -9.31
N VAL A 24 24.99 1.94 -8.06
CA VAL A 24 24.14 2.10 -6.87
C VAL A 24 23.44 3.46 -6.88
N ARG A 25 24.16 4.52 -7.25
CA ARG A 25 23.59 5.87 -7.34
C ARG A 25 22.55 5.99 -8.45
N ALA A 26 22.76 5.31 -9.58
CA ALA A 26 21.80 5.23 -10.68
C ALA A 26 20.54 4.46 -10.27
N GLU A 27 20.67 3.33 -9.59
CA GLU A 27 19.54 2.51 -9.12
C GLU A 27 18.70 3.26 -8.09
N VAL A 28 19.34 4.01 -7.18
CA VAL A 28 18.65 4.89 -6.24
C VAL A 28 17.91 6.01 -6.97
N ALA A 29 18.52 6.61 -7.99
CA ALA A 29 17.88 7.65 -8.80
C ALA A 29 16.67 7.08 -9.57
N LEU A 30 16.78 5.89 -10.13
CA LEU A 30 15.72 5.18 -10.82
C LEU A 30 14.57 4.84 -9.87
N ALA A 31 14.87 4.23 -8.72
CA ALA A 31 13.89 3.90 -7.71
C ALA A 31 13.15 5.16 -7.22
N LYS A 32 13.86 6.28 -7.04
CA LYS A 32 13.24 7.56 -6.69
C LYS A 32 12.29 8.06 -7.78
N ALA A 33 12.68 7.96 -9.05
CA ALA A 33 11.82 8.35 -10.18
C ALA A 33 10.56 7.48 -10.27
N GLU A 34 10.69 6.16 -10.12
CA GLU A 34 9.55 5.24 -10.13
C GLU A 34 8.61 5.48 -8.94
N LEU A 35 9.17 5.72 -7.74
CA LEU A 35 8.37 6.08 -6.56
C LEU A 35 7.62 7.40 -6.76
N GLN A 36 8.25 8.41 -7.38
CA GLN A 36 7.60 9.68 -7.69
C GLN A 36 6.46 9.51 -8.70
N ASP A 37 6.66 8.73 -9.77
CA ASP A 37 5.63 8.44 -10.75
C ASP A 37 4.44 7.66 -10.13
N LYS A 38 4.71 6.62 -9.33
CA LYS A 38 3.67 5.90 -8.60
C LYS A 38 2.95 6.79 -7.59
N ALA A 39 3.69 7.65 -6.88
CA ALA A 39 3.11 8.59 -5.92
C ALA A 39 2.21 9.61 -6.64
N ALA A 40 2.64 10.17 -7.77
CA ALA A 40 1.85 11.12 -8.55
C ALA A 40 0.54 10.50 -9.06
N LYS A 41 0.61 9.30 -9.64
CA LYS A 41 -0.57 8.56 -10.11
C LYS A 41 -1.53 8.24 -8.96
N THR A 42 -0.99 7.81 -7.82
CA THR A 42 -1.78 7.53 -6.62
C THR A 42 -2.41 8.81 -6.07
N ALA A 43 -1.68 9.93 -6.05
CA ALA A 43 -2.15 11.21 -5.55
C ALA A 43 -3.32 11.77 -6.37
N VAL A 44 -3.27 11.68 -7.70
CA VAL A 44 -4.39 12.07 -8.56
C VAL A 44 -5.64 11.26 -8.24
N SER A 45 -5.50 9.94 -8.12
CA SER A 45 -6.63 9.07 -7.77
C SER A 45 -7.19 9.38 -6.38
N ALA A 46 -6.33 9.59 -5.39
CA ALA A 46 -6.74 9.97 -4.03
C ALA A 46 -7.46 11.33 -4.02
N GLY A 47 -6.98 12.31 -4.80
CA GLY A 47 -7.62 13.61 -4.96
C GLY A 47 -9.01 13.49 -5.59
N LEU A 48 -9.15 12.72 -6.67
CA LEU A 48 -10.44 12.49 -7.34
C LEU A 48 -11.43 11.75 -6.42
N PHE A 49 -11.00 10.72 -5.71
CA PHE A 49 -11.84 10.03 -4.74
C PHE A 49 -12.25 10.93 -3.57
N GLY A 50 -11.34 11.81 -3.11
CA GLY A 50 -11.65 12.82 -2.10
C GLY A 50 -12.73 13.79 -2.58
N ALA A 51 -12.57 14.36 -3.78
CA ALA A 51 -13.56 15.25 -4.38
C ALA A 51 -14.91 14.57 -4.63
N ALA A 52 -14.90 13.33 -5.12
CA ALA A 52 -16.10 12.53 -5.29
C ALA A 52 -16.80 12.28 -3.95
N GLY A 53 -16.05 11.95 -2.90
CA GLY A 53 -16.57 11.77 -1.54
C GLY A 53 -17.29 13.01 -1.01
N VAL A 54 -16.66 14.19 -1.12
CA VAL A 54 -17.27 15.47 -0.71
C VAL A 54 -18.53 15.77 -1.53
N SER A 55 -18.48 15.52 -2.84
CA SER A 55 -19.62 15.76 -3.73
C SER A 55 -20.81 14.86 -3.37
N VAL A 56 -20.56 13.57 -3.15
CA VAL A 56 -21.58 12.60 -2.73
C VAL A 56 -22.15 12.94 -1.35
N PHE A 57 -21.32 13.46 -0.43
CA PHE A 57 -21.79 13.90 0.88
C PHE A 57 -22.84 15.02 0.77
N TRP A 58 -22.54 16.08 0.01
CA TRP A 58 -23.48 17.18 -0.19
C TRP A 58 -24.71 16.77 -1.00
N ALA A 59 -24.55 15.97 -2.06
CA ALA A 59 -25.67 15.43 -2.82
C ALA A 59 -26.58 14.56 -1.92
N GLY A 60 -25.99 13.73 -1.06
CA GLY A 60 -26.71 12.92 -0.08
C GLY A 60 -27.48 13.78 0.93
N ALA A 61 -26.89 14.86 1.44
CA ALA A 61 -27.56 15.80 2.32
C ALA A 61 -28.77 16.48 1.65
N ALA A 62 -28.61 16.91 0.38
CA ALA A 62 -29.72 17.48 -0.40
C ALA A 62 -30.84 16.46 -0.65
N LEU A 63 -30.50 15.21 -0.97
CA LEU A 63 -31.47 14.12 -1.14
C LEU A 63 -32.19 13.78 0.16
N ALA A 64 -31.48 13.78 1.30
CA ALA A 64 -32.09 13.59 2.60
C ALA A 64 -33.10 14.71 2.91
N ALA A 65 -32.72 15.97 2.67
CA ALA A 65 -33.62 17.11 2.84
C ALA A 65 -34.85 16.98 1.92
N ALA A 66 -34.66 16.63 0.64
CA ALA A 66 -35.74 16.41 -0.30
C ALA A 66 -36.68 15.28 0.14
N ALA A 67 -36.15 14.18 0.67
CA ALA A 67 -36.96 13.09 1.20
C ALA A 67 -37.78 13.51 2.42
N VAL A 68 -37.19 14.27 3.36
CA VAL A 68 -37.92 14.82 4.51
C VAL A 68 -39.04 15.75 4.05
N LEU A 69 -38.74 16.70 3.16
CA LEU A 69 -39.73 17.65 2.65
C LEU A 69 -40.85 16.94 1.88
N GLY A 70 -40.52 15.96 1.04
CA GLY A 70 -41.50 15.17 0.29
C GLY A 70 -42.41 14.34 1.22
N LEU A 71 -41.84 13.68 2.22
CA LEU A 71 -42.62 12.93 3.22
C LEU A 71 -43.46 13.86 4.12
N ALA A 72 -42.97 15.06 4.39
CA ALA A 72 -43.69 16.05 5.19
C ALA A 72 -44.97 16.56 4.51
N LEU A 73 -45.16 16.30 3.21
CA LEU A 73 -46.43 16.58 2.52
C LEU A 73 -47.58 15.68 2.99
N VAL A 74 -47.27 14.51 3.56
CA VAL A 74 -48.25 13.49 3.97
C VAL A 74 -48.11 13.04 5.43
N LEU A 75 -47.00 13.40 6.09
CA LEU A 75 -46.70 13.08 7.49
C LEU A 75 -46.27 14.34 8.27
N PRO A 76 -46.41 14.37 9.60
CA PRO A 76 -45.79 15.41 10.42
C PRO A 76 -44.27 15.47 10.19
N ALA A 77 -43.71 16.68 10.15
CA ALA A 77 -42.30 16.90 9.80
C ALA A 77 -41.31 16.09 10.67
N TRP A 78 -41.60 15.92 11.97
CA TRP A 78 -40.75 15.13 12.86
C TRP A 78 -40.74 13.64 12.50
N LEU A 79 -41.89 13.06 12.10
CA LEU A 79 -41.99 11.67 11.63
C LEU A 79 -41.28 11.49 10.29
N ALA A 80 -41.43 12.45 9.37
CA ALA A 80 -40.73 12.44 8.10
C ALA A 80 -39.20 12.44 8.28
N ALA A 81 -38.70 13.27 9.21
CA ALA A 81 -37.28 13.32 9.57
C ALA A 81 -36.79 11.98 10.16
N LEU A 82 -37.53 11.40 11.11
CA LEU A 82 -37.17 10.11 11.71
C LEU A 82 -37.20 8.96 10.71
N ALA A 83 -38.21 8.90 9.83
CA ALA A 83 -38.32 7.87 8.80
C ALA A 83 -37.15 7.97 7.81
N THR A 84 -36.81 9.18 7.36
CA THR A 84 -35.68 9.40 6.46
C THR A 84 -34.35 9.01 7.13
N ALA A 85 -34.13 9.44 8.38
CA ALA A 85 -32.95 9.08 9.15
C ALA A 85 -32.84 7.56 9.36
N GLY A 86 -33.95 6.90 9.70
CA GLY A 86 -34.02 5.45 9.84
C GLY A 86 -33.65 4.72 8.54
N GLY A 87 -34.18 5.17 7.40
CA GLY A 87 -33.83 4.62 6.08
C GLY A 87 -32.34 4.78 5.75
N LEU A 88 -31.76 5.96 6.01
CA LEU A 88 -30.33 6.20 5.80
C LEU A 88 -29.45 5.34 6.71
N LEU A 89 -29.85 5.14 7.97
CA LEU A 89 -29.14 4.25 8.91
C LEU A 89 -29.18 2.79 8.44
N LEU A 90 -30.30 2.32 7.90
CA LEU A 90 -30.39 0.97 7.33
C LEU A 90 -29.45 0.81 6.12
N ILE A 91 -29.44 1.79 5.21
CA ILE A 91 -28.51 1.80 4.07
C ILE A 91 -27.06 1.79 4.56
N ALA A 92 -26.73 2.64 5.53
CA ALA A 92 -25.39 2.71 6.11
C ALA A 92 -24.98 1.38 6.78
N ALA A 93 -25.88 0.72 7.49
CA ALA A 93 -25.64 -0.58 8.10
C ALA A 93 -25.34 -1.66 7.04
N VAL A 94 -26.10 -1.70 5.95
CA VAL A 94 -25.87 -2.64 4.83
C VAL A 94 -24.52 -2.37 4.17
N LEU A 95 -24.19 -1.11 3.87
CA LEU A 95 -22.91 -0.73 3.26
C LEU A 95 -21.73 -1.07 4.18
N ALA A 96 -21.84 -0.80 5.48
CA ALA A 96 -20.81 -1.14 6.46
C ALA A 96 -20.58 -2.65 6.54
N LEU A 97 -21.66 -3.44 6.51
CA LEU A 97 -21.59 -4.90 6.54
C LEU A 97 -20.97 -5.45 5.25
N ALA A 98 -21.39 -4.95 4.09
CA ALA A 98 -20.81 -5.30 2.80
C ALA A 98 -19.32 -4.95 2.72
N GLY A 99 -18.94 -3.77 3.20
CA GLY A 99 -17.55 -3.33 3.31
C GLY A 99 -16.73 -4.26 4.20
N ARG A 100 -17.23 -4.60 5.39
CA ARG A 100 -16.61 -5.57 6.29
C ARG A 100 -16.42 -6.94 5.62
N TRP A 101 -17.41 -7.41 4.85
CA TRP A 101 -17.31 -8.69 4.16
C TRP A 101 -16.26 -8.65 3.05
N ARG A 102 -16.18 -7.54 2.31
CA ARG A 102 -15.17 -7.36 1.26
C ARG A 102 -13.76 -7.32 1.84
N LEU A 103 -13.55 -6.62 2.95
CA LEU A 103 -12.28 -6.59 3.67
C LEU A 103 -11.87 -7.97 4.19
N ARG A 104 -12.82 -8.75 4.71
CA ARG A 104 -12.55 -10.13 5.15
C ARG A 104 -12.19 -11.07 4.00
N ARG A 105 -12.73 -10.85 2.80
CA ARG A 105 -12.46 -11.65 1.60
C ARG A 105 -11.22 -11.23 0.83
N ALA A 106 -10.79 -9.98 0.95
CA ALA A 106 -9.60 -9.44 0.27
C ALA A 106 -8.28 -10.10 0.73
N GLY A 107 -8.31 -10.96 1.74
CA GLY A 107 -7.12 -11.60 2.30
C GLY A 107 -6.28 -10.63 3.13
N SER A 108 -5.36 -11.17 3.93
CA SER A 108 -4.43 -10.35 4.71
C SER A 108 -3.62 -9.45 3.76
N PRO A 109 -3.53 -8.13 4.01
CA PRO A 109 -2.65 -7.22 3.26
C PRO A 109 -1.19 -7.65 3.33
N VAL A 110 -0.86 -8.54 4.26
CA VAL A 110 0.49 -9.01 4.48
C VAL A 110 0.86 -10.01 3.37
N PRO A 111 1.92 -9.74 2.58
CA PRO A 111 2.32 -10.62 1.49
C PRO A 111 2.77 -11.97 2.06
N GLN A 112 1.89 -12.97 1.99
CA GLN A 112 2.14 -14.28 2.59
C GLN A 112 3.32 -15.03 1.96
N ARG A 113 3.73 -14.64 0.76
CA ARG A 113 4.95 -15.14 0.11
C ARG A 113 6.21 -14.53 0.73
N ALA A 114 6.21 -13.21 0.96
CA ALA A 114 7.32 -12.51 1.62
C ALA A 114 7.50 -12.99 3.07
N LEU A 115 6.39 -13.18 3.80
CA LEU A 115 6.42 -13.76 5.15
C LEU A 115 6.94 -15.20 5.18
N ARG A 116 6.67 -16.01 4.14
CA ARG A 116 7.17 -17.38 4.05
C ARG A 116 8.67 -17.42 3.81
N GLY A 117 9.20 -16.57 2.93
CA GLY A 117 10.65 -16.43 2.72
C GLY A 117 11.35 -16.05 4.01
N LEU A 118 10.87 -15.01 4.70
CA LEU A 118 11.46 -14.54 5.95
C LEU A 118 11.47 -15.61 7.06
N ARG A 119 10.42 -16.46 7.13
CA ARG A 119 10.36 -17.57 8.08
C ARG A 119 11.31 -18.72 7.73
N ALA A 120 11.50 -19.00 6.44
CA ALA A 120 12.46 -20.01 5.98
C ALA A 120 13.90 -19.56 6.28
N ASP A 121 14.20 -18.29 6.07
CA ASP A 121 15.52 -17.72 6.36
C ASP A 121 15.82 -17.74 7.87
N LEU A 122 14.84 -17.38 8.71
CA LEU A 122 14.98 -17.49 10.17
C LEU A 122 15.14 -18.94 10.65
N ALA A 123 14.43 -19.90 10.06
CA ALA A 123 14.59 -21.31 10.40
C ALA A 123 16.00 -21.83 10.10
N THR A 124 16.62 -21.31 9.04
CA THR A 124 18.00 -21.63 8.66
C THR A 124 19.01 -21.02 9.64
N LEU A 125 18.76 -19.79 10.11
CA LEU A 125 19.60 -19.09 11.09
C LEU A 125 19.44 -19.60 12.53
N THR A 126 18.39 -20.38 12.82
CA THR A 126 18.18 -20.99 14.14
C THR A 126 18.84 -22.38 14.26
N HIS A 127 19.44 -22.89 13.18
CA HIS A 127 20.35 -24.04 13.18
C HIS A 127 21.88 -23.69 13.13
N PRO A 128 22.47 -22.94 14.10
CA PRO A 128 23.93 -22.87 14.25
C PRO A 128 24.55 -23.90 15.20
N ALA A 129 23.95 -25.08 15.44
CA ALA A 129 24.47 -26.02 16.45
C ALA A 129 24.56 -27.50 16.02
N ALA A 130 24.38 -27.83 14.74
CA ALA A 130 24.57 -29.20 14.25
C ALA A 130 25.93 -29.42 13.57
N ASP A 131 26.52 -28.39 12.95
CA ASP A 131 27.78 -28.53 12.21
C ASP A 131 29.04 -28.56 13.11
N ALA A 132 28.94 -28.06 14.34
CA ALA A 132 30.05 -28.09 15.30
C ALA A 132 30.38 -29.52 15.80
N ALA A 133 29.44 -30.47 15.70
CA ALA A 133 29.64 -31.85 16.12
C ALA A 133 30.42 -32.70 15.11
N HIS A 134 30.59 -32.22 13.86
CA HIS A 134 31.39 -32.90 12.83
C HIS A 134 32.88 -32.55 12.85
N LEU A 135 33.27 -31.44 13.50
CA LEU A 135 34.67 -31.03 13.61
C LEU A 135 35.40 -31.62 14.84
N GLU A 136 34.69 -32.26 15.78
CA GLU A 136 35.29 -32.88 16.97
C GLU A 136 35.65 -34.38 16.77
N ARG A 137 35.38 -34.94 15.58
CA ARG A 137 35.68 -36.34 15.23
C ARG A 137 36.68 -36.52 14.08
N MET A 138 37.48 -35.49 13.77
CA MET A 138 38.64 -35.57 12.88
C MET A 138 39.89 -35.15 13.65
#